data_AF-A0A2E5WSY5-F1
#
_entry.id   AF-A0A2E5WSY5-F1
#
_cell.length_a   1.000
_cell.length_b   1.000
_cell.length_c   1.000
_cell.angle_alpha   90.00
_cell.angle_beta   90.00
_cell.angle_gamma   90.00
#
_symmetry.space_group_name_H-M   'P 1'
#
loop_
_entity.id
_entity.type
_entity.pdbx_description
1 polymer ?
#
loop_
_entity_poly.entity_id
_entity_poly.type
_entity_poly.pdbx_seq_one_letter_code
_entity_poly.pdbx_strand_id
1 'polypeptide(L)' 'MGKPTGFMEFEREAVPYRDALERLNDYDEINTTPEEGHLQTQGARCMDCGVPFCQSGNGCPIDNLIP' A
#
# COMPACT_ATOMS: atom_id res chain seq x y z
N MET A 1 -3.82 -5.39 11.29
CA MET A 1 -3.34 -5.80 9.95
C MET A 1 -3.76 -7.24 9.72
N GLY A 2 -4.07 -7.58 8.47
CA GLY A 2 -4.32 -8.95 8.06
C GLY A 2 -5.74 -9.44 8.30
N LYS A 3 -6.62 -9.31 7.31
CA LYS A 3 -7.70 -10.27 7.12
C LYS A 3 -7.15 -11.27 6.10
N PRO A 4 -6.89 -12.56 6.44
CA PRO A 4 -6.28 -13.50 5.50
C PRO A 4 -7.01 -13.60 4.16
N THR A 5 -8.33 -13.33 4.15
CA THR A 5 -9.17 -13.30 2.95
C THR A 5 -9.43 -11.88 2.41
N GLY A 6 -8.89 -10.84 3.04
CA GLY A 6 -9.15 -9.44 2.71
C GLY A 6 -8.76 -9.09 1.27
N PHE A 7 -7.76 -9.77 0.71
CA PHE A 7 -7.37 -9.58 -0.70
C PHE A 7 -8.44 -10.04 -1.71
N MET A 8 -9.37 -10.90 -1.29
CA MET A 8 -10.51 -11.35 -2.11
C MET A 8 -11.73 -10.42 -1.98
N GLU A 9 -11.80 -9.63 -0.90
CA GLU A 9 -12.97 -8.81 -0.57
C GLU A 9 -12.80 -7.34 -0.95
N PHE A 10 -11.58 -6.83 -0.85
CA PHE A 10 -11.25 -5.45 -1.20
C PHE A 10 -10.40 -5.48 -2.45
N GLU A 11 -10.65 -4.65 -3.46
CA GLU A 11 -9.73 -4.53 -4.59
C GLU A 11 -8.48 -3.74 -4.19
N ARG A 12 -7.40 -3.91 -4.97
CA ARG A 12 -6.21 -3.08 -4.79
C ARG A 12 -6.50 -1.69 -5.35
N GLU A 13 -6.34 -0.69 -4.49
CA GLU A 13 -6.51 0.70 -4.87
C GLU A 13 -5.24 1.47 -4.48
N ALA A 14 -4.70 2.25 -5.41
CA ALA A 14 -3.60 3.16 -5.13
C ALA A 14 -4.16 4.48 -4.59
N VAL A 15 -3.35 5.17 -3.78
CA VAL A 15 -3.61 6.57 -3.43
C VAL A 15 -3.66 7.37 -4.74
N PRO A 16 -4.71 8.17 -4.98
CA PRO A 16 -4.83 8.90 -6.23
C PRO A 16 -3.73 9.97 -6.35
N TYR A 17 -3.42 10.34 -7.57
CA TYR A 17 -2.54 11.47 -7.82
C TYR A 17 -3.31 12.79 -7.69
N ARG A 18 -2.58 13.87 -7.36
CA ARG A 18 -3.04 15.24 -7.57
C ARG A 18 -3.36 15.47 -9.04
N ASP A 19 -4.23 16.43 -9.31
CA ASP A 19 -4.64 16.76 -10.67
C ASP A 19 -3.42 17.07 -11.55
N ALA A 20 -3.43 16.56 -12.78
CA ALA A 20 -2.29 16.73 -13.68
C ALA A 20 -2.04 18.20 -14.02
N LEU A 21 -3.09 19.03 -14.14
CA LEU A 21 -2.97 20.46 -14.43
C LEU A 21 -2.43 21.23 -13.23
N GLU A 22 -2.72 20.79 -12.00
CA GLU A 22 -2.18 21.40 -10.78
C GLU A 22 -0.67 21.14 -10.68
N ARG A 23 -0.25 19.87 -10.71
CA ARG A 23 1.15 19.44 -10.52
C ARG A 23 2.09 19.78 -11.68
N LEU A 24 1.60 20.39 -12.75
CA LEU A 24 2.43 20.99 -13.79
C LEU A 24 3.08 22.31 -13.34
N ASN A 25 2.56 22.94 -12.28
CA ASN A 25 2.98 24.27 -11.83
C ASN A 25 3.89 24.25 -10.61
N ASP A 26 4.19 23.08 -10.06
CA ASP A 26 4.99 22.91 -8.85
C ASP A 26 5.88 21.64 -8.92
N TYR A 27 6.68 21.42 -7.86
CA TYR A 27 7.52 20.23 -7.69
C TYR A 27 7.13 19.46 -6.41
N ASP A 28 5.91 19.65 -5.92
CA ASP A 28 5.42 19.00 -4.71
C ASP A 28 5.05 17.54 -4.98
N GLU A 29 4.87 16.75 -3.91
CA GLU A 29 4.51 15.33 -3.99
C GLU A 29 3.30 15.08 -4.91
N ILE A 30 3.34 14.03 -5.74
CA ILE A 30 2.30 13.79 -6.74
C ILE A 30 1.09 13.07 -6.17
N ASN A 31 1.24 12.32 -5.08
CA ASN A 31 0.14 11.62 -4.45
C ASN A 31 -0.71 12.59 -3.62
N THR A 32 -2.01 12.37 -3.57
CA THR A 32 -2.85 13.03 -2.57
C THR A 32 -2.51 12.50 -1.18
N THR A 33 -2.82 13.26 -0.14
CA THR A 33 -2.79 12.73 1.22
C THR A 33 -3.76 11.55 1.34
N PRO A 34 -3.31 10.35 1.73
CA PRO A 34 -4.18 9.20 1.86
C PRO A 34 -5.12 9.35 3.06
N GLU A 35 -6.38 8.95 2.88
CA GLU A 35 -7.30 8.81 4.00
C GLU A 35 -6.94 7.58 4.85
N GLU A 36 -7.04 7.70 6.17
CA GLU A 36 -6.71 6.60 7.08
C GLU A 36 -7.53 5.33 6.79
N GLY A 37 -8.83 5.48 6.51
CA GLY A 37 -9.70 4.35 6.17
C GLY A 37 -9.29 3.61 4.90
N HIS A 38 -8.76 4.32 3.90
CA HIS A 38 -8.18 3.71 2.71
C HIS A 38 -6.95 2.88 3.09
N LEU A 39 -6.03 3.42 3.88
CA LEU A 39 -4.83 2.71 4.33
C LEU A 39 -5.17 1.47 5.15
N GLN A 40 -6.15 1.56 6.05
CA GLN A 40 -6.63 0.43 6.85
C GLN A 40 -7.20 -0.68 5.95
N THR A 41 -8.03 -0.31 4.96
CA THR A 41 -8.61 -1.25 3.99
C THR A 41 -7.53 -1.93 3.14
N GLN A 42 -6.58 -1.16 2.59
CA GLN A 42 -5.50 -1.71 1.78
C GLN A 42 -4.53 -2.57 2.61
N GLY A 43 -4.24 -2.18 3.85
CA GLY A 43 -3.46 -2.98 4.79
C GLY A 43 -4.16 -4.27 5.25
N ALA A 44 -5.50 -4.29 5.25
CA ALA A 44 -6.28 -5.50 5.55
C ALA A 44 -6.17 -6.57 4.45
N ARG A 45 -5.69 -6.23 3.24
CA ARG A 45 -5.42 -7.19 2.15
C ARG A 45 -4.21 -8.09 2.41
N CYS A 46 -3.37 -7.79 3.41
CA CYS A 46 -2.26 -8.67 3.78
C CYS A 46 -2.81 -10.05 4.21
N MET A 47 -2.21 -11.13 3.69
CA MET A 47 -2.63 -12.50 4.02
C MET A 47 -2.04 -13.02 5.34
N ASP A 48 -1.11 -12.28 5.95
CA ASP A 48 -0.34 -12.73 7.11
C ASP A 48 0.36 -14.08 6.85
N CYS A 49 1.12 -14.15 5.75
CA CYS A 49 1.78 -15.37 5.29
C CYS A 49 2.79 -15.89 6.33
N GLY A 50 2.70 -17.17 6.71
CA GLY A 50 3.64 -17.77 7.66
C GLY A 50 5.11 -17.83 7.18
N VAL A 51 5.34 -17.88 5.87
CA VAL A 51 6.66 -17.64 5.26
C VAL A 51 6.51 -16.46 4.29
N PRO A 52 6.74 -15.22 4.75
CA PRO A 52 6.42 -14.04 3.95
C PRO A 52 7.50 -13.74 2.92
N PHE A 53 7.18 -13.93 1.64
CA PHE A 53 8.13 -13.63 0.55
C PHE A 53 8.50 -12.15 0.46
N CYS A 54 7.62 -11.25 0.92
CA CYS A 54 7.91 -9.83 1.01
C CYS A 54 9.09 -9.50 1.95
N GLN A 55 9.34 -10.32 2.98
CA GLN A 55 10.49 -10.19 3.90
C GLN A 55 11.63 -11.17 3.59
N SER A 56 11.51 -11.99 2.55
CA SER A 56 12.56 -12.97 2.20
C SER A 56 13.76 -12.30 1.53
N GLY A 57 14.84 -13.05 1.28
CA GLY A 57 16.02 -12.51 0.57
C GLY A 57 15.76 -12.04 -0.87
N ASN A 58 14.60 -12.37 -1.47
CA ASN A 58 14.16 -11.84 -2.76
C ASN A 58 13.11 -10.71 -2.62
N GLY A 59 12.78 -10.32 -1.38
CA GLY A 59 11.81 -9.30 -1.02
C GLY A 59 12.51 -7.99 -0.64
N CYS A 60 12.25 -7.51 0.58
CA CYS A 60 12.83 -6.28 1.09
C CYS A 60 14.34 -6.43 1.34
N PRO A 61 15.21 -5.63 0.70
CA PRO A 61 16.68 -5.76 0.84
C PRO A 61 17.23 -5.28 2.19
N ILE A 62 16.36 -4.71 3.04
CA ILE A 62 16.71 -4.19 4.38
C ILE A 62 15.90 -4.88 5.48
N ASP A 63 15.27 -6.02 5.18
CA ASP A 63 14.60 -6.89 6.15
C ASP A 63 13.53 -6.19 7.01
N ASN A 64 12.73 -5.29 6.40
CA ASN A 64 11.60 -4.68 7.09
C ASN A 64 10.58 -5.74 7.53
N LEU A 65 10.03 -5.58 8.74
CA LEU A 65 8.92 -6.40 9.24
C LEU A 65 7.60 -5.94 8.60
N ILE A 66 7.27 -6.51 7.43
CA ILE A 66 6.11 -6.13 6.60
C ILE A 66 4.77 -6.67 7.12
N PRO A 67 4.51 -8.00 7.17
CA PRO A 67 3.43 -8.53 8.02
C PRO A 67 3.63 -8.12 9.48
#